data_AF-A0AAV1JPE0-F1
#
_entry.id   AF-A0AAV1JPE0-F1
#
_cell.length_a   1.000
_cell.length_b   1.000
_cell.length_c   1.000
_cell.angle_alpha   90.00
_cell.angle_beta   90.00
_cell.angle_gamma   90.00
#
_symmetry.space_group_name_H-M   'P 1'
#
loop_
_entity.id
_entity.type
_entity.pdbx_description
1 polymer ?
#
loop_
_entity_poly.entity_id
_entity_poly.type
_entity_poly.pdbx_seq_one_letter_code
_entity_poly.pdbx_strand_id
1 'polypeptide(L)'
;MHGRIKVRTSEEEKAKKEKERQEKLKIFKHAMAKIQNKRKLGELDKEQLDVTGQVLSSNPDIYTLWNIRREILIEFRKQLPEEEITKLYDAELSLTEYCLKINPKSYCAWHQREWVLTTRSDPDWKKEVALCNTYLKLDERNFHTWDYRRFVVSQCKYSLQEEFDYTTEKLLDNFSNYSAWHYRSKMLLDLYPDKEGGRPIQDSYYKHELKMVLSAAFTDPDDTSAWFYQRWLLGAVKTVTKIVVSTVTPSKTTVAFNHTVPLKYVKENVQIFFNNVNVVGEWFSCVQKQNDDVWILKHDQCVNDDLNIKVEHCINGAEKETLVLSTYKPSYYVGKNIICFQNKYSTTVLAELNEQLDACRQLLEMEPDNKWTLLTTAFFLYCVDAKTYNKEIDKILQSLIGIDKQRAGYYCDLKSKWSIEKEIHDNYDKMDLEMKVAVKNLTCLPRLQYYSFCENVDLSHQNLNENVLPSLIKLQHCKKLNLSYNKITTLRKFPLFQLEELDLKGNDIDNSDIEELKNKYKNIKIIL
;
A
#
# COMPACT_ATOMS: atom_id res chain seq x y z
N MET A 1 20.94 -8.60 15.62
CA MET A 1 22.41 -8.41 15.51
C MET A 1 22.67 -7.47 14.35
N HIS A 2 23.08 -6.23 14.60
CA HIS A 2 23.38 -5.23 13.57
C HIS A 2 24.69 -4.49 13.90
N GLY A 3 25.36 -3.93 12.89
CA GLY A 3 26.50 -3.02 13.08
C GLY A 3 27.80 -3.63 13.63
N ARG A 4 27.91 -4.95 13.78
CA ARG A 4 29.14 -5.60 14.27
C ARG A 4 30.19 -5.67 13.14
N ILE A 5 31.12 -4.73 13.15
CA ILE A 5 32.25 -4.72 12.23
C ILE A 5 33.14 -5.94 12.49
N LYS A 6 33.53 -6.64 11.42
CA LYS A 6 34.49 -7.74 11.50
C LYS A 6 35.89 -7.17 11.72
N VAL A 7 36.31 -7.09 12.98
CA VAL A 7 37.67 -6.64 13.35
C VAL A 7 38.65 -7.81 13.21
N ARG A 8 39.77 -7.61 12.51
CA ARG A 8 40.91 -8.54 12.55
C ARG A 8 41.65 -8.36 13.87
N THR A 9 41.26 -9.12 14.89
CA THR A 9 41.93 -9.15 16.19
C THR A 9 43.04 -10.19 16.21
N SER A 10 44.13 -9.92 16.94
CA SER A 10 45.21 -10.88 17.18
C SER A 10 44.69 -12.12 17.92
N GLU A 11 45.44 -13.22 17.88
CA GLU A 11 45.06 -14.45 18.62
C GLU A 11 44.97 -14.21 20.13
N GLU A 12 45.86 -13.38 20.67
CA GLU A 12 45.88 -13.00 22.09
C GLU A 12 44.64 -12.17 22.49
N GLU A 13 44.23 -11.20 21.67
CA GLU A 13 42.99 -10.44 21.91
C GLU A 13 41.73 -11.30 21.79
N LYS A 14 41.72 -12.26 20.86
CA LYS A 14 40.62 -13.24 20.75
C LYS A 14 40.54 -14.11 21.99
N ALA A 15 41.67 -14.62 22.47
CA ALA A 15 41.71 -15.43 23.69
C ALA A 15 41.24 -14.64 24.92
N LYS A 16 41.65 -13.37 25.05
CA LYS A 16 41.19 -12.49 26.12
C LYS A 16 39.68 -12.23 26.07
N LYS A 17 39.14 -11.85 24.90
CA LYS A 17 37.70 -11.63 24.70
C LYS A 17 36.89 -12.91 24.94
N GLU A 18 37.42 -14.07 24.55
CA GLU A 18 36.76 -15.35 24.79
C GLU A 18 36.71 -15.66 26.29
N LYS A 19 37.79 -15.44 27.02
CA LYS A 19 37.82 -15.62 28.48
C LYS A 19 36.79 -14.72 29.18
N GLU A 20 36.76 -13.43 28.84
CA GLU A 20 35.76 -12.48 29.37
C GLU A 20 34.32 -12.91 29.02
N ARG A 21 34.10 -13.43 27.81
CA ARG A 21 32.79 -13.94 27.39
C ARG A 21 32.38 -15.18 28.20
N GLN A 22 33.30 -16.11 28.45
CA GLN A 22 33.03 -17.31 29.24
C GLN A 22 32.70 -16.99 30.70
N GLU A 23 33.41 -16.03 31.30
CA GLU A 23 33.12 -15.55 32.65
C GLU A 23 31.72 -14.93 32.74
N LYS A 24 31.36 -14.03 31.80
CA LYS A 24 30.00 -13.46 31.70
C LYS A 24 28.94 -14.54 31.46
N LEU A 25 29.23 -15.53 30.61
CA LEU A 25 28.32 -16.64 30.32
C LEU A 25 28.07 -17.50 31.55
N LYS A 26 29.10 -17.75 32.38
CA LYS A 26 28.96 -18.50 33.63
C LYS A 26 28.01 -17.79 34.60
N ILE A 27 28.17 -16.48 34.78
CA ILE A 27 27.29 -15.65 35.62
C ILE A 27 25.86 -15.68 35.08
N PHE A 28 25.69 -15.46 33.78
CA PHE A 28 24.38 -15.50 33.12
C PHE A 28 23.68 -16.85 33.29
N LYS A 29 24.38 -17.98 33.06
CA LYS A 29 23.83 -19.33 33.23
C LYS A 29 23.41 -19.59 34.67
N HIS A 30 24.21 -19.15 35.65
CA HIS A 30 23.88 -19.29 37.06
C HIS A 30 22.62 -18.49 37.42
N ALA A 31 22.52 -17.22 37.00
CA ALA A 31 21.35 -16.39 37.23
C ALA A 31 20.09 -16.98 36.58
N MET A 32 20.18 -17.44 35.32
CA MET A 32 19.06 -18.08 34.62
C MET A 32 18.60 -19.38 35.30
N ALA A 33 19.54 -20.22 35.77
CA ALA A 33 19.19 -21.44 36.50
C ALA A 33 18.45 -21.12 37.82
N LYS A 34 18.91 -20.09 38.55
CA LYS A 34 18.23 -19.61 39.76
C LYS A 34 16.81 -19.13 39.45
N ILE A 35 16.64 -18.28 38.42
CA ILE A 35 15.31 -17.79 37.99
C ILE A 35 14.38 -18.94 37.64
N GLN A 36 14.87 -19.94 36.89
CA GLN A 36 14.09 -21.10 36.48
C GLN A 36 13.66 -21.97 37.68
N ASN A 37 14.55 -22.17 38.66
CA ASN A 37 14.23 -22.94 39.86
C ASN A 37 13.16 -22.24 40.71
N LYS A 38 13.31 -20.93 40.98
CA LYS A 38 12.29 -20.16 41.71
C LYS A 38 10.93 -20.20 40.99
N ARG A 39 10.93 -20.06 39.66
CA ARG A 39 9.71 -20.18 38.85
C ARG A 39 9.05 -21.56 38.98
N LYS A 40 9.82 -22.65 38.97
CA LYS A 40 9.28 -24.02 39.14
C LYS A 40 8.66 -24.22 40.53
N LEU A 41 9.21 -23.58 41.55
CA LEU A 41 8.71 -23.63 42.92
C LEU A 41 7.53 -22.67 43.17
N GLY A 42 7.17 -21.83 42.19
CA GLY A 42 6.10 -20.84 42.33
C GLY A 42 6.46 -19.66 43.25
N GLU A 43 7.74 -19.44 43.51
CA GLU A 43 8.21 -18.34 44.35
C GLU A 43 8.09 -17.02 43.59
N LEU A 44 7.22 -16.11 44.04
CA LEU A 44 7.02 -14.78 43.48
C LEU A 44 7.48 -13.72 44.50
N ASP A 45 8.78 -13.46 44.54
CA ASP A 45 9.41 -12.63 45.58
C ASP A 45 10.34 -11.53 45.03
N LYS A 46 10.84 -10.69 45.95
CA LYS A 46 11.74 -9.58 45.62
C LYS A 46 13.08 -10.07 45.09
N GLU A 47 13.58 -11.20 45.57
CA GLU A 47 14.83 -11.79 45.08
C GLU A 47 14.72 -12.17 43.60
N GLN A 48 13.59 -12.72 43.17
CA GLN A 48 13.35 -13.03 41.77
C GLN A 48 13.23 -11.76 40.92
N LEU A 49 12.64 -10.67 41.44
CA LEU A 49 12.73 -9.35 40.79
C LEU A 49 14.19 -8.89 40.66
N ASP A 50 15.00 -8.96 41.70
CA ASP A 50 16.37 -8.47 41.64
C ASP A 50 17.22 -9.25 40.62
N VAL A 51 17.15 -10.59 40.65
CA VAL A 51 17.94 -11.44 39.74
C VAL A 51 17.47 -11.30 38.28
N THR A 52 16.16 -11.19 38.03
CA THR A 52 15.67 -10.94 36.65
C THR A 52 16.09 -9.57 36.14
N GLY A 53 16.08 -8.53 37.00
CA GLY A 53 16.48 -7.18 36.65
C GLY A 53 17.97 -7.08 36.26
N GLN A 54 18.84 -7.79 36.98
CA GLN A 54 20.27 -7.88 36.64
C GLN A 54 20.50 -8.48 35.25
N VAL A 55 19.76 -9.54 34.91
CA VAL A 55 19.89 -10.19 33.59
C VAL A 55 19.36 -9.28 32.48
N LEU A 56 18.20 -8.65 32.69
CA LEU A 56 17.59 -7.73 31.72
C LEU A 56 18.44 -6.47 31.48
N SER A 57 19.10 -5.99 32.52
CA SER A 57 20.10 -4.90 32.43
C SER A 57 21.27 -5.24 31.51
N SER A 58 21.49 -6.51 31.15
CA SER A 58 22.48 -6.90 30.14
C SER A 58 21.84 -7.28 28.81
N ASN A 59 20.65 -7.85 28.83
CA ASN A 59 19.90 -8.26 27.64
C ASN A 59 18.40 -8.02 27.84
N PRO A 60 17.87 -6.86 27.40
CA PRO A 60 16.47 -6.52 27.63
C PRO A 60 15.50 -7.29 26.73
N ASP A 61 15.98 -8.07 25.77
CA ASP A 61 15.12 -8.78 24.81
C ASP A 61 14.68 -10.18 25.28
N ILE A 62 14.99 -10.56 26.52
CA ILE A 62 14.54 -11.83 27.11
C ILE A 62 13.10 -11.66 27.63
N TYR A 63 12.12 -11.77 26.71
CA TYR A 63 10.71 -11.54 26.99
C TYR A 63 10.18 -12.31 28.22
N THR A 64 10.62 -13.56 28.42
CA THR A 64 10.17 -14.41 29.53
C THR A 64 10.46 -13.79 30.89
N LEU A 65 11.56 -13.04 31.02
CA LEU A 65 11.92 -12.41 32.29
C LEU A 65 10.96 -11.25 32.60
N TRP A 66 10.58 -10.45 31.62
CA TRP A 66 9.55 -9.42 31.79
C TRP A 66 8.20 -10.03 32.19
N ASN A 67 7.82 -11.19 31.64
CA ASN A 67 6.60 -11.89 32.07
C ASN A 67 6.65 -12.27 33.56
N ILE A 68 7.77 -12.84 34.02
CA ILE A 68 7.98 -13.18 35.43
C ILE A 68 7.86 -11.92 36.30
N ARG A 69 8.47 -10.81 35.89
CA ARG A 69 8.37 -9.54 36.62
C ARG A 69 6.94 -9.06 36.76
N ARG A 70 6.15 -9.12 35.68
CA ARG A 70 4.71 -8.78 35.74
C ARG A 70 3.93 -9.69 36.67
N GLU A 71 4.17 -11.00 36.61
CA GLU A 71 3.55 -11.98 37.52
C GLU A 71 3.82 -11.61 39.00
N ILE A 72 5.06 -11.28 39.35
CA ILE A 72 5.44 -10.86 40.71
C ILE A 72 4.78 -9.53 41.09
N LEU A 73 4.85 -8.51 40.24
CA LEU A 73 4.28 -7.19 40.52
C LEU A 73 2.75 -7.23 40.66
N ILE A 74 2.05 -8.10 39.91
CA ILE A 74 0.62 -8.33 40.06
C ILE A 74 0.30 -8.93 41.43
N GLU A 75 1.12 -9.89 41.90
CA GLU A 75 0.89 -10.51 43.19
C GLU A 75 1.17 -9.55 44.34
N PHE A 76 2.28 -8.80 44.27
CA PHE A 76 2.60 -7.77 45.25
C PHE A 76 1.51 -6.71 45.36
N ARG A 77 0.89 -6.30 44.24
CA ARG A 77 -0.20 -5.31 44.25
C ARG A 77 -1.39 -5.74 45.11
N LYS A 78 -1.63 -7.04 45.27
CA LYS A 78 -2.72 -7.55 46.11
C LYS A 78 -2.40 -7.48 47.61
N GLN A 79 -1.11 -7.44 47.95
CA GLN A 79 -0.63 -7.65 49.32
C GLN A 79 -0.03 -6.39 49.95
N LEU A 80 0.60 -5.52 49.15
CA LEU A 80 1.31 -4.35 49.62
C LEU A 80 0.44 -3.08 49.53
N PRO A 81 0.67 -2.09 50.42
CA PRO A 81 0.03 -0.78 50.30
C PRO A 81 0.39 -0.07 48.98
N GLU A 82 -0.51 0.80 48.49
CA GLU A 82 -0.34 1.52 47.22
C GLU A 82 0.99 2.31 47.15
N GLU A 83 1.43 2.91 48.27
CA GLU A 83 2.69 3.67 48.33
C GLU A 83 3.92 2.78 48.06
N GLU A 84 3.92 1.54 48.55
CA GLU A 84 5.03 0.61 48.30
C GLU A 84 5.02 0.08 46.88
N ILE A 85 3.83 -0.17 46.32
CA ILE A 85 3.65 -0.58 44.93
C ILE A 85 4.08 0.51 43.96
N THR A 86 3.77 1.77 44.27
CA THR A 86 4.22 2.94 43.52
C THR A 86 5.75 2.98 43.42
N LYS A 87 6.45 2.77 44.54
CA LYS A 87 7.93 2.69 44.58
C LYS A 87 8.48 1.55 43.72
N LEU A 88 7.80 0.40 43.69
CA LEU A 88 8.19 -0.72 42.84
C LEU A 88 7.97 -0.41 41.35
N TYR A 89 6.88 0.27 40.99
CA TYR A 89 6.68 0.74 39.63
C TYR A 89 7.70 1.79 39.21
N ASP A 90 8.12 2.70 40.10
CA ASP A 90 9.18 3.67 39.81
C ASP A 90 10.54 2.99 39.56
N ALA A 91 10.85 1.95 40.33
CA ALA A 91 12.02 1.11 40.10
C ALA A 91 11.91 0.35 38.76
N GLU A 92 10.73 -0.14 38.39
CA GLU A 92 10.49 -0.80 37.10
C GLU A 92 10.63 0.15 35.91
N LEU A 93 10.13 1.39 36.04
CA LEU A 93 10.33 2.45 35.04
C LEU A 93 11.81 2.83 34.91
N SER A 94 12.55 2.84 36.01
CA SER A 94 14.01 3.08 36.00
C SER A 94 14.76 1.95 35.30
N LEU A 95 14.37 0.69 35.54
CA LEU A 95 14.95 -0.48 34.86
C LEU A 95 14.66 -0.45 33.36
N THR A 96 13.42 -0.17 32.95
CA THR A 96 13.08 -0.08 31.51
C THR A 96 13.85 1.05 30.84
N GLU A 97 13.98 2.22 31.47
CA GLU A 97 14.78 3.32 30.92
C GLU A 97 16.27 2.94 30.77
N TYR A 98 16.85 2.25 31.76
CA TYR A 98 18.22 1.73 31.66
C TYR A 98 18.36 0.72 30.51
N CYS A 99 17.42 -0.21 30.40
CA CYS A 99 17.37 -1.20 29.33
C CYS A 99 17.27 -0.55 27.94
N LEU A 100 16.49 0.52 27.81
CA LEU A 100 16.30 1.25 26.56
C LEU A 100 17.53 2.10 26.18
N LYS A 101 18.38 2.50 27.13
CA LYS A 101 19.71 3.07 26.82
C LYS A 101 20.65 2.03 26.19
N ILE A 102 20.51 0.76 26.55
CA ILE A 102 21.32 -0.34 26.00
C ILE A 102 20.78 -0.78 24.63
N ASN A 103 19.47 -1.00 24.54
CA ASN A 103 18.81 -1.33 23.29
C ASN A 103 17.53 -0.48 23.14
N PRO A 104 17.60 0.68 22.47
CA PRO A 104 16.44 1.56 22.27
C PRO A 104 15.38 0.95 21.35
N LYS A 105 15.67 -0.19 20.72
CA LYS A 105 14.80 -0.96 19.83
C LYS A 105 14.28 -2.24 20.48
N SER A 106 14.36 -2.34 21.82
CA SER A 106 13.82 -3.49 22.55
C SER A 106 12.30 -3.39 22.64
N TYR A 107 11.59 -4.26 21.90
CA TYR A 107 10.14 -4.41 22.01
C TYR A 107 9.71 -4.71 23.45
N CYS A 108 10.47 -5.57 24.14
CA CYS A 108 10.11 -6.04 25.47
C CYS A 108 10.17 -4.93 26.52
N ALA A 109 11.21 -4.07 26.45
CA ALA A 109 11.36 -2.96 27.38
C ALA A 109 10.29 -1.88 27.19
N TRP A 110 9.98 -1.51 25.94
CA TRP A 110 8.89 -0.57 25.64
C TRP A 110 7.53 -1.11 26.11
N HIS A 111 7.22 -2.37 25.79
CA HIS A 111 5.97 -3.01 26.22
C HIS A 111 5.86 -3.12 27.76
N GLN A 112 6.95 -3.45 28.45
CA GLN A 112 6.93 -3.44 29.92
C GLN A 112 6.63 -2.04 30.47
N ARG A 113 7.22 -1.01 29.88
CA ARG A 113 7.01 0.37 30.28
C ARG A 113 5.54 0.80 30.11
N GLU A 114 4.92 0.46 28.97
CA GLU A 114 3.48 0.65 28.73
C GLU A 114 2.62 -0.08 29.77
N TRP A 115 2.96 -1.34 30.07
CA TRP A 115 2.24 -2.13 31.06
C TRP A 115 2.30 -1.50 32.46
N VAL A 116 3.47 -1.02 32.89
CA VAL A 116 3.61 -0.36 34.21
C VAL A 116 2.72 0.88 34.29
N LEU A 117 2.76 1.73 33.26
CA LEU A 117 2.02 3.00 33.23
C LEU A 117 0.51 2.81 33.16
N THR A 118 0.03 1.78 32.46
CA THR A 118 -1.41 1.47 32.38
C THR A 118 -1.92 0.72 33.62
N THR A 119 -1.04 0.07 34.37
CA THR A 119 -1.43 -0.72 35.55
C THR A 119 -1.45 0.13 36.84
N ARG A 120 -0.56 1.12 36.95
CA ARG A 120 -0.47 2.01 38.12
C ARG A 120 -1.61 3.04 38.15
N SER A 121 -1.92 3.56 39.33
CA SER A 121 -3.03 4.51 39.54
C SER A 121 -2.65 5.98 39.25
N ASP A 122 -1.36 6.29 39.24
CA ASP A 122 -0.77 7.64 39.24
C ASP A 122 0.24 7.90 38.08
N PRO A 123 -0.03 7.51 36.82
CA PRO A 123 0.95 7.68 35.75
C PRO A 123 1.28 9.15 35.44
N ASP A 124 2.57 9.50 35.41
CA ASP A 124 3.06 10.80 34.95
C ASP A 124 3.29 10.81 33.44
N TRP A 125 2.22 11.00 32.67
CA TRP A 125 2.29 10.99 31.21
C TRP A 125 3.13 12.15 30.64
N LYS A 126 3.24 13.28 31.34
CA LYS A 126 4.06 14.42 30.88
C LYS A 126 5.55 14.07 30.88
N LYS A 127 6.00 13.36 31.92
CA LYS A 127 7.36 12.81 31.98
C LYS A 127 7.64 11.86 30.82
N GLU A 128 6.65 11.05 30.44
CA GLU A 128 6.80 10.10 29.33
C GLU A 128 6.83 10.79 27.95
N VAL A 129 6.09 11.89 27.75
CA VAL A 129 6.24 12.74 26.55
C VAL A 129 7.66 13.34 26.49
N ALA A 130 8.18 13.82 27.62
CA ALA A 130 9.54 14.34 27.70
C ALA A 130 10.62 13.27 27.44
N LEU A 131 10.38 12.03 27.89
CA LEU A 131 11.20 10.87 27.55
C LEU A 131 11.21 10.64 26.03
N CYS A 132 10.04 10.65 25.38
CA CYS A 132 9.94 10.51 23.93
C CYS A 132 10.75 11.58 23.20
N ASN A 133 10.63 12.85 23.63
CA ASN A 133 11.42 13.96 23.07
C ASN A 133 12.93 13.71 23.19
N THR A 134 13.37 13.14 24.31
CA THR A 134 14.79 12.83 24.54
C THR A 134 15.26 11.71 23.60
N TYR A 135 14.49 10.64 23.47
CA TYR A 135 14.84 9.50 22.63
C TYR A 135 14.80 9.84 21.13
N LEU A 136 13.85 10.67 20.69
CA LEU A 136 13.79 11.14 19.31
C LEU A 136 14.89 12.14 18.97
N LYS A 137 15.48 12.84 19.95
CA LYS A 137 16.72 13.62 19.73
C LYS A 137 17.94 12.71 19.52
N LEU A 138 17.95 11.50 20.08
CA LEU A 138 19.05 10.55 19.95
C LEU A 138 18.96 9.72 18.66
N ASP A 139 17.75 9.25 18.33
CA ASP A 139 17.45 8.53 17.08
C ASP A 139 16.05 8.96 16.61
N GLU A 140 16.02 9.98 15.77
CA GLU A 140 14.79 10.58 15.25
C GLU A 140 13.97 9.63 14.35
N ARG A 141 14.58 8.52 13.92
CA ARG A 141 13.97 7.47 13.09
C ARG A 141 13.62 6.22 13.89
N ASN A 142 13.73 6.27 15.22
CA ASN A 142 13.33 5.15 16.06
C ASN A 142 11.80 5.01 16.09
N PHE A 143 11.27 4.12 15.25
CA PHE A 143 9.83 3.88 15.17
C PHE A 143 9.23 3.41 16.50
N HIS A 144 9.97 2.72 17.36
CA HIS A 144 9.46 2.32 18.67
C HIS A 144 9.16 3.54 19.56
N THR A 145 10.01 4.56 19.50
CA THR A 145 9.78 5.80 20.25
C THR A 145 8.63 6.59 19.65
N TRP A 146 8.49 6.64 18.32
CA TRP A 146 7.32 7.24 17.68
C TRP A 146 6.02 6.50 18.04
N ASP A 147 6.04 5.18 18.07
CA ASP A 147 4.89 4.35 18.46
C ASP A 147 4.51 4.57 19.93
N TYR A 148 5.52 4.55 20.81
CA TYR A 148 5.33 4.84 22.22
C TYR A 148 4.84 6.27 22.47
N ARG A 149 5.32 7.26 21.70
CA ARG A 149 4.80 8.63 21.75
C ARG A 149 3.31 8.66 21.42
N ARG A 150 2.86 8.01 20.35
CA ARG A 150 1.44 7.94 19.99
C ARG A 150 0.60 7.35 21.11
N PHE A 151 1.11 6.30 21.75
CA PHE A 151 0.48 5.72 22.94
C PHE A 151 0.39 6.75 24.08
N VAL A 152 1.51 7.35 24.52
CA VAL A 152 1.54 8.30 25.64
C VAL A 152 0.66 9.52 25.40
N VAL A 153 0.73 10.12 24.20
CA VAL A 153 -0.09 11.27 23.79
C VAL A 153 -1.58 10.94 23.88
N SER A 154 -1.99 9.74 23.47
CA SER A 154 -3.39 9.29 23.59
C SER A 154 -3.87 9.24 25.04
N GLN A 155 -2.97 9.07 26.01
CA GLN A 155 -3.27 9.10 27.44
C GLN A 155 -3.27 10.53 28.01
N CYS A 156 -2.41 11.42 27.51
CA CYS A 156 -2.35 12.82 27.93
C CYS A 156 -3.55 13.68 27.52
N LYS A 157 -4.39 13.20 26.58
CA LYS A 157 -5.42 14.00 25.91
C LYS A 157 -4.86 15.27 25.25
N TYR A 158 -3.63 15.20 24.73
CA TYR A 158 -3.09 16.28 23.90
C TYR A 158 -4.00 16.50 22.70
N SER A 159 -4.13 17.75 22.29
CA SER A 159 -4.86 18.05 21.07
C SER A 159 -4.08 17.51 19.87
N LEU A 160 -4.82 17.08 18.85
CA LEU A 160 -4.23 16.64 17.60
C LEU A 160 -3.37 17.74 16.94
N GLN A 161 -3.72 19.02 17.19
CA GLN A 161 -2.97 20.17 16.70
C GLN A 161 -1.59 20.30 17.36
N GLU A 162 -1.48 20.09 18.67
CA GLU A 162 -0.18 20.14 19.37
C GLU A 162 0.80 19.09 18.84
N GLU A 163 0.31 17.89 18.54
CA GLU A 163 1.16 16.84 17.94
C GLU A 163 1.50 17.13 16.48
N PHE A 164 0.58 17.73 15.74
CA PHE A 164 0.87 18.21 14.38
C PHE A 164 1.97 19.27 14.40
N ASP A 165 1.90 20.23 15.32
CA ASP A 165 2.92 21.27 15.49
C ASP A 165 4.27 20.67 15.90
N TYR A 166 4.27 19.62 16.74
CA TYR A 166 5.48 18.86 17.07
C TYR A 166 6.14 18.25 15.83
N THR A 167 5.36 17.73 14.86
CA THR A 167 5.96 17.26 13.59
C THR A 167 6.57 18.38 12.78
N THR A 168 6.00 19.58 12.81
CA THR A 168 6.60 20.76 12.17
C THR A 168 7.96 21.08 12.79
N GLU A 169 8.06 21.09 14.13
CA GLU A 169 9.34 21.28 14.84
C GLU A 169 10.38 20.25 14.36
N LYS A 170 10.00 18.97 14.28
CA LYS A 170 10.94 17.91 13.84
C LYS A 170 11.36 18.01 12.38
N LEU A 171 10.50 18.50 11.51
CA LEU A 171 10.84 18.73 10.11
C LEU A 171 11.72 19.99 9.92
N LEU A 172 11.56 21.00 10.78
CA LEU A 172 12.45 22.16 10.81
C LEU A 172 13.84 21.80 11.35
N ASP A 173 13.90 20.91 12.37
CA ASP A 173 15.16 20.37 12.89
C ASP A 173 15.86 19.49 11.83
N ASN A 174 15.10 18.61 11.16
CA ASN A 174 15.61 17.75 10.11
C ASN A 174 14.51 17.33 9.11
N PHE A 175 14.55 17.92 7.92
CA PHE A 175 13.60 17.62 6.85
C PHE A 175 13.75 16.19 6.28
N SER A 176 14.86 15.49 6.53
CA SER A 176 15.05 14.08 6.14
C SER A 176 14.33 13.09 7.07
N ASN A 177 13.65 13.57 8.11
CA ASN A 177 12.97 12.71 9.06
C ASN A 177 11.66 12.12 8.49
N TYR A 178 11.77 10.96 7.82
CA TYR A 178 10.62 10.23 7.28
C TYR A 178 9.55 9.91 8.34
N SER A 179 9.94 9.64 9.59
CA SER A 179 8.98 9.33 10.65
C SER A 179 8.11 10.54 11.00
N ALA A 180 8.67 11.75 11.00
CA ALA A 180 7.93 12.99 11.18
C ALA A 180 6.97 13.23 10.00
N TRP A 181 7.44 13.10 8.76
CA TRP A 181 6.58 13.19 7.55
C TRP A 181 5.43 12.19 7.60
N HIS A 182 5.72 10.93 7.92
CA HIS A 182 4.71 9.88 8.03
C HIS A 182 3.66 10.20 9.10
N TYR A 183 4.12 10.61 10.29
CA TYR A 183 3.20 10.91 11.38
C TYR A 183 2.32 12.13 11.07
N ARG A 184 2.91 13.17 10.47
CA ARG A 184 2.20 14.34 9.95
C ARG A 184 1.11 13.95 8.96
N SER A 185 1.43 13.06 8.01
CA SER A 185 0.50 12.57 6.98
C SER A 185 -0.75 11.92 7.58
N LYS A 186 -0.65 11.29 8.75
CA LYS A 186 -1.80 10.68 9.43
C LYS A 186 -2.70 11.72 10.07
N MET A 187 -2.12 12.68 10.79
CA MET A 187 -2.89 13.71 11.50
C MET A 187 -3.61 14.66 10.54
N LEU A 188 -3.00 14.94 9.39
CA LEU A 188 -3.61 15.74 8.32
C LEU A 188 -4.97 15.22 7.83
N LEU A 189 -5.16 13.90 7.80
CA LEU A 189 -6.41 13.28 7.35
C LEU A 189 -7.58 13.60 8.28
N ASP A 190 -7.29 13.79 9.57
CA ASP A 190 -8.29 14.07 10.60
C ASP A 190 -8.47 15.58 10.80
N LEU A 191 -7.39 16.36 10.76
CA LEU A 191 -7.43 17.82 10.92
C LEU A 191 -8.06 18.53 9.71
N TYR A 192 -7.69 18.10 8.50
CA TYR A 192 -7.99 18.82 7.26
C TYR A 192 -8.52 17.89 6.14
N PRO A 193 -9.53 17.06 6.39
CA PRO A 193 -10.01 16.07 5.43
C PRO A 193 -10.55 16.73 4.16
N ASP A 194 -10.21 16.15 3.00
CA ASP A 194 -10.91 16.45 1.76
C ASP A 194 -12.32 15.85 1.80
N LYS A 195 -13.33 16.72 1.91
CA LYS A 195 -14.75 16.32 1.97
C LYS A 195 -15.33 15.97 0.59
N GLU A 196 -14.79 16.58 -0.47
CA GLU A 196 -15.24 16.34 -1.84
C GLU A 196 -14.63 15.05 -2.42
N GLY A 197 -13.53 14.59 -1.82
CA GLY A 197 -12.90 13.31 -2.09
C GLY A 197 -11.90 13.35 -3.25
N GLY A 198 -11.07 12.31 -3.34
CA GLY A 198 -10.05 12.17 -4.37
C GLY A 198 -8.66 12.70 -4.01
N ARG A 199 -8.49 13.45 -2.91
CA ARG A 199 -7.18 13.89 -2.39
C ARG A 199 -7.03 13.55 -0.91
N PRO A 200 -5.83 13.70 -0.32
CA PRO A 200 -5.61 13.44 1.09
C PRO A 200 -6.21 14.52 1.99
N ILE A 201 -6.09 15.79 1.57
CA ILE A 201 -6.46 16.97 2.36
C ILE A 201 -7.13 18.05 1.52
N GLN A 202 -7.85 18.95 2.19
CA GLN A 202 -8.48 20.12 1.57
C GLN A 202 -7.47 21.13 0.99
N ASP A 203 -7.91 21.93 0.02
CA ASP A 203 -7.14 22.91 -0.74
C ASP A 203 -6.26 23.85 0.07
N SER A 204 -6.82 24.43 1.13
CA SER A 204 -6.18 25.52 1.89
C SER A 204 -4.87 25.07 2.54
N TYR A 205 -4.81 23.81 2.99
CA TYR A 205 -3.62 23.21 3.56
C TYR A 205 -2.76 22.47 2.53
N TYR A 206 -3.36 22.04 1.42
CA TYR A 206 -2.64 21.38 0.33
C TYR A 206 -1.48 22.24 -0.22
N LYS A 207 -1.74 23.53 -0.45
CA LYS A 207 -0.72 24.48 -0.92
C LYS A 207 0.43 24.62 0.08
N HIS A 208 0.11 24.73 1.37
CA HIS A 208 1.12 24.89 2.41
C HIS A 208 2.05 23.66 2.50
N GLU A 209 1.48 22.46 2.48
CA GLU A 209 2.24 21.21 2.55
C GLU A 209 3.12 21.00 1.31
N LEU A 210 2.60 21.31 0.12
CA LEU A 210 3.39 21.28 -1.12
C LEU A 210 4.60 22.22 -1.04
N LYS A 211 4.45 23.45 -0.52
CA LYS A 211 5.57 24.39 -0.36
C LYS A 211 6.62 23.88 0.63
N MET A 212 6.20 23.29 1.74
CA MET A 212 7.12 22.72 2.72
C MET A 212 7.94 21.57 2.12
N VAL A 213 7.30 20.72 1.31
CA VAL A 213 7.96 19.66 0.55
C VAL A 213 8.98 20.24 -0.43
N LEU A 214 8.59 21.27 -1.19
CA LEU A 214 9.49 21.91 -2.16
C LEU A 214 10.75 22.42 -1.48
N SER A 215 10.60 23.15 -0.37
CA SER A 215 11.74 23.65 0.40
C SER A 215 12.67 22.52 0.88
N ALA A 216 12.11 21.42 1.37
CA ALA A 216 12.90 20.26 1.81
C ALA A 216 13.63 19.59 0.63
N ALA A 217 12.90 19.27 -0.43
CA ALA A 217 13.39 18.55 -1.59
C ALA A 217 14.44 19.36 -2.40
N PHE A 218 14.36 20.69 -2.40
CA PHE A 218 15.34 21.55 -3.07
C PHE A 218 16.56 21.86 -2.19
N THR A 219 16.45 21.66 -0.88
CA THR A 219 17.60 21.77 0.03
C THR A 219 18.49 20.53 -0.07
N ASP A 220 17.90 19.35 -0.21
CA ASP A 220 18.61 18.09 -0.48
C ASP A 220 17.80 17.23 -1.47
N PRO A 221 18.08 17.33 -2.78
CA PRO A 221 17.39 16.56 -3.81
C PRO A 221 17.54 15.04 -3.71
N ASP A 222 18.56 14.56 -3.01
CA ASP A 222 18.78 13.13 -2.79
C ASP A 222 17.95 12.58 -1.61
N ASP A 223 17.44 13.45 -0.73
CA ASP A 223 16.57 13.04 0.37
C ASP A 223 15.23 12.51 -0.15
N THR A 224 14.99 11.23 0.12
CA THR A 224 13.80 10.55 -0.39
C THR A 224 12.51 10.91 0.37
N SER A 225 12.62 11.40 1.60
CA SER A 225 11.47 11.50 2.52
C SER A 225 10.47 12.53 2.04
N ALA A 226 10.96 13.71 1.65
CA ALA A 226 10.13 14.77 1.08
C ALA A 226 9.44 14.31 -0.21
N TRP A 227 10.16 13.63 -1.11
CA TRP A 227 9.60 13.10 -2.37
C TRP A 227 8.50 12.04 -2.14
N PHE A 228 8.68 11.14 -1.17
CA PHE A 228 7.64 10.16 -0.84
C PHE A 228 6.39 10.83 -0.25
N TYR A 229 6.57 11.83 0.62
CA TYR A 229 5.46 12.60 1.18
C TYR A 229 4.74 13.42 0.09
N GLN A 230 5.48 14.02 -0.85
CA GLN A 230 4.91 14.67 -2.03
C GLN A 230 4.03 13.72 -2.83
N ARG A 231 4.52 12.51 -3.10
CA ARG A 231 3.77 11.52 -3.87
C ARG A 231 2.50 11.07 -3.13
N TRP A 232 2.52 11.08 -1.79
CA TRP A 232 1.32 10.89 -0.98
C TRP A 232 0.35 12.06 -1.13
N LEU A 233 0.81 13.32 -1.08
CA LEU A 233 -0.03 14.50 -1.31
C LEU A 233 -0.76 14.41 -2.66
N LEU A 234 -0.06 14.00 -3.73
CA LEU A 234 -0.63 13.85 -5.07
C LEU A 234 -1.63 12.70 -5.22
N GLY A 235 -1.62 11.74 -4.28
CA GLY A 235 -2.47 10.55 -4.33
C GLY A 235 -3.91 10.77 -3.87
N ALA A 236 -4.76 9.78 -4.10
CA ALA A 236 -6.13 9.75 -3.57
C ALA A 236 -6.19 8.92 -2.28
N VAL A 237 -6.84 9.44 -1.24
CA VAL A 237 -7.04 8.71 0.03
C VAL A 237 -8.43 8.06 0.12
N LYS A 238 -9.38 8.54 -0.68
CA LYS A 238 -10.71 7.93 -0.83
C LYS A 238 -11.03 7.78 -2.31
N THR A 239 -11.26 6.54 -2.74
CA THR A 239 -11.78 6.22 -4.07
C THR A 239 -13.27 5.94 -3.97
N VAL A 240 -14.09 6.69 -4.70
CA VAL A 240 -15.52 6.39 -4.84
C VAL A 240 -15.64 5.12 -5.68
N THR A 241 -16.29 4.10 -5.16
CA THR A 241 -16.62 2.90 -5.93
C THR A 241 -17.59 3.28 -7.03
N LYS A 242 -17.27 2.94 -8.28
CA LYS A 242 -18.13 3.16 -9.43
C LYS A 242 -18.22 1.91 -10.29
N ILE A 243 -19.39 1.64 -10.84
CA ILE A 243 -19.52 0.73 -11.98
C ILE A 243 -18.95 1.43 -13.20
N VAL A 244 -18.00 0.80 -13.88
CA VAL A 244 -17.36 1.35 -15.08
C VAL A 244 -18.01 0.81 -16.35
N VAL A 245 -18.30 -0.49 -16.38
CA VAL A 245 -19.03 -1.13 -17.48
C VAL A 245 -19.95 -2.24 -16.97
N SER A 246 -21.11 -2.37 -17.61
CA SER A 246 -21.99 -3.53 -17.48
C SER A 246 -22.26 -4.12 -18.86
N THR A 247 -22.31 -5.44 -18.95
CA THR A 247 -22.54 -6.16 -20.22
C THR A 247 -23.52 -7.29 -19.99
N VAL A 248 -24.53 -7.38 -20.85
CA VAL A 248 -25.54 -8.45 -20.83
C VAL A 248 -25.56 -9.16 -22.17
N THR A 249 -25.41 -10.48 -22.12
CA THR A 249 -25.51 -11.38 -23.28
C THR A 249 -26.37 -12.59 -22.91
N PRO A 250 -26.78 -13.44 -23.86
CA PRO A 250 -27.52 -14.67 -23.55
C PRO A 250 -26.75 -15.64 -22.67
N SER A 251 -25.41 -15.56 -22.65
CA SER A 251 -24.58 -16.50 -21.89
C SER A 251 -24.27 -16.02 -20.47
N LYS A 252 -24.13 -14.70 -20.26
CA LYS A 252 -23.76 -14.14 -18.95
C LYS A 252 -24.04 -12.63 -18.86
N THR A 253 -24.24 -12.17 -17.63
CA THR A 253 -24.24 -10.74 -17.27
C THR A 253 -22.99 -10.43 -16.45
N THR A 254 -22.29 -9.33 -16.76
CA THR A 254 -21.07 -8.92 -16.06
C THR A 254 -21.14 -7.45 -15.64
N VAL A 255 -20.64 -7.14 -14.44
CA VAL A 255 -20.50 -5.78 -13.91
C VAL A 255 -19.06 -5.57 -13.47
N ALA A 256 -18.40 -4.54 -14.03
CA ALA A 256 -17.04 -4.17 -13.72
C ALA A 256 -16.98 -2.89 -12.89
N PHE A 257 -16.04 -2.82 -11.96
CA PHE A 257 -15.82 -1.69 -11.06
C PHE A 257 -14.47 -1.01 -11.30
N ASN A 258 -14.35 0.27 -10.96
CA ASN A 258 -13.10 1.03 -11.08
C ASN A 258 -11.95 0.48 -10.20
N HIS A 259 -12.29 -0.28 -9.17
CA HIS A 259 -11.38 -0.99 -8.27
C HIS A 259 -12.02 -2.29 -7.75
N THR A 260 -11.22 -3.13 -7.09
CA THR A 260 -11.70 -4.39 -6.52
C THR A 260 -12.68 -4.14 -5.37
N VAL A 261 -13.83 -4.82 -5.40
CA VAL A 261 -14.87 -4.75 -4.37
C VAL A 261 -15.20 -6.15 -3.82
N PRO A 262 -15.61 -6.27 -2.55
CA PRO A 262 -16.01 -7.57 -1.98
C PRO A 262 -17.38 -8.02 -2.50
N LEU A 263 -17.63 -9.34 -2.56
CA LEU A 263 -18.92 -9.92 -2.95
C LEU A 263 -20.10 -9.32 -2.17
N LYS A 264 -19.91 -9.10 -0.86
CA LYS A 264 -20.91 -8.49 0.01
C LYS A 264 -21.36 -7.13 -0.51
N TYR A 265 -20.41 -6.30 -0.93
CA TYR A 265 -20.71 -4.97 -1.47
C TYR A 265 -21.59 -5.06 -2.73
N VAL A 266 -21.26 -5.98 -3.65
CA VAL A 266 -22.03 -6.16 -4.88
C VAL A 266 -23.47 -6.58 -4.57
N LYS A 267 -23.66 -7.56 -3.69
CA LYS A 267 -24.99 -8.06 -3.29
C LYS A 267 -25.87 -6.98 -2.64
N GLU A 268 -25.26 -6.09 -1.86
CA GLU A 268 -26.00 -5.06 -1.12
C GLU A 268 -26.26 -3.80 -1.94
N ASN A 269 -25.43 -3.51 -2.95
CA ASN A 269 -25.42 -2.19 -3.61
C ASN A 269 -25.71 -2.22 -5.11
N VAL A 270 -25.83 -3.38 -5.76
CA VAL A 270 -26.09 -3.47 -7.21
C VAL A 270 -27.37 -4.22 -7.51
N GLN A 271 -28.22 -3.61 -8.34
CA GLN A 271 -29.46 -4.20 -8.84
C GLN A 271 -29.51 -4.07 -10.37
N ILE A 272 -29.98 -5.10 -11.07
CA ILE A 272 -30.07 -5.13 -12.52
C ILE A 272 -31.52 -5.31 -12.91
N PHE A 273 -32.01 -4.53 -13.86
CA PHE A 273 -33.41 -4.58 -14.29
C PHE A 273 -33.51 -4.82 -15.79
N PHE A 274 -34.35 -5.78 -16.20
CA PHE A 274 -34.76 -6.00 -17.59
C PHE A 274 -36.22 -5.59 -17.70
N ASN A 275 -36.54 -4.59 -18.54
CA ASN A 275 -37.89 -4.03 -18.68
C ASN A 275 -38.52 -3.65 -17.32
N ASN A 276 -37.72 -3.05 -16.44
CA ASN A 276 -38.07 -2.69 -15.05
C ASN A 276 -38.34 -3.88 -14.10
N VAL A 277 -38.09 -5.13 -14.53
CA VAL A 277 -38.15 -6.32 -13.67
C VAL A 277 -36.75 -6.60 -13.12
N ASN A 278 -36.64 -6.67 -11.80
CA ASN A 278 -35.36 -6.97 -11.13
C ASN A 278 -34.89 -8.39 -11.47
N VAL A 279 -33.64 -8.51 -11.93
CA VAL A 279 -32.99 -9.76 -12.29
C VAL A 279 -32.32 -10.34 -11.05
N VAL A 280 -32.89 -11.42 -10.55
CA VAL A 280 -32.32 -12.17 -9.43
C VAL A 280 -31.44 -13.30 -9.96
N GLY A 281 -30.28 -13.48 -9.33
CA GLY A 281 -29.31 -14.49 -9.73
C GLY A 281 -28.20 -14.67 -8.70
N GLU A 282 -27.22 -15.50 -9.04
CA GLU A 282 -26.05 -15.75 -8.21
C GLU A 282 -24.81 -15.03 -8.75
N TRP A 283 -24.10 -14.35 -7.86
CA TRP A 283 -22.90 -13.57 -8.19
C TRP A 283 -21.62 -14.40 -8.03
N PHE A 284 -20.75 -14.35 -9.03
CA PHE A 284 -19.47 -15.06 -9.08
C PHE A 284 -18.31 -14.12 -9.40
N SER A 285 -17.15 -14.40 -8.80
CA SER A 285 -15.88 -13.76 -9.13
C SER A 285 -15.26 -14.46 -10.35
N CYS A 286 -14.70 -13.68 -11.27
CA CYS A 286 -13.95 -14.20 -12.41
C CYS A 286 -12.58 -14.78 -11.99
N VAL A 287 -11.98 -14.27 -10.90
CA VAL A 287 -10.72 -14.77 -10.34
C VAL A 287 -10.88 -15.80 -9.21
N GLN A 288 -12.11 -16.25 -8.92
CA GLN A 288 -12.44 -17.18 -7.83
C GLN A 288 -12.02 -16.67 -6.44
N LYS A 289 -12.15 -15.36 -6.19
CA LYS A 289 -11.83 -14.73 -4.90
C LYS A 289 -13.05 -14.04 -4.29
N GLN A 290 -12.95 -13.70 -3.01
CA GLN A 290 -13.98 -12.92 -2.30
C GLN A 290 -14.03 -11.45 -2.73
N ASN A 291 -12.98 -10.97 -3.39
CA ASN A 291 -12.84 -9.62 -3.89
C ASN A 291 -12.49 -9.68 -5.37
N ASP A 292 -13.23 -8.96 -6.20
CA ASP A 292 -13.01 -8.88 -7.64
C ASP A 292 -13.37 -7.48 -8.16
N ASP A 293 -12.79 -7.10 -9.30
CA ASP A 293 -13.20 -5.89 -10.04
C ASP A 293 -14.09 -6.21 -11.24
N VAL A 294 -14.30 -7.48 -11.58
CA VAL A 294 -15.32 -7.95 -12.54
C VAL A 294 -16.16 -9.05 -11.90
N TRP A 295 -17.46 -8.80 -11.79
CA TRP A 295 -18.42 -9.72 -11.21
C TRP A 295 -19.37 -10.25 -12.28
N ILE A 296 -19.69 -11.55 -12.20
CA ILE A 296 -20.59 -12.23 -13.12
C ILE A 296 -21.89 -12.53 -12.37
N LEU A 297 -23.03 -12.09 -12.91
CA LEU A 297 -24.35 -12.48 -12.44
C LEU A 297 -24.88 -13.61 -13.33
N LYS A 298 -25.05 -14.80 -12.75
CA LYS A 298 -25.75 -15.92 -13.40
C LYS A 298 -27.23 -15.83 -13.10
N HIS A 299 -28.06 -15.79 -14.13
CA HIS A 299 -29.51 -15.72 -14.04
C HIS A 299 -30.17 -16.49 -15.17
N ASP A 300 -31.45 -16.83 -15.00
CA ASP A 300 -32.23 -17.59 -15.98
C ASP A 300 -33.11 -16.70 -16.88
N GLN A 301 -33.01 -15.37 -16.74
CA GLN A 301 -33.75 -14.43 -17.59
C GLN A 301 -33.30 -14.52 -19.04
N CYS A 302 -34.27 -14.58 -19.96
CA CYS A 302 -34.01 -14.61 -21.40
C CYS A 302 -33.50 -13.26 -21.90
N VAL A 303 -32.43 -13.27 -22.70
CA VAL A 303 -31.85 -12.08 -23.32
C VAL A 303 -32.14 -12.11 -24.82
N ASN A 304 -33.15 -11.36 -25.24
CA ASN A 304 -33.55 -11.18 -26.64
C ASN A 304 -33.25 -9.75 -27.11
N ASP A 305 -33.53 -9.50 -28.38
CA ASP A 305 -33.56 -8.15 -28.95
C ASP A 305 -34.74 -7.37 -28.32
N ASP A 306 -34.59 -6.05 -28.14
CA ASP A 306 -35.59 -5.11 -27.59
C ASP A 306 -35.76 -5.08 -26.05
N LEU A 307 -34.75 -5.46 -25.28
CA LEU A 307 -34.75 -5.26 -23.83
C LEU A 307 -34.32 -3.84 -23.44
N ASN A 308 -35.09 -3.21 -22.55
CA ASN A 308 -34.62 -2.05 -21.78
C ASN A 308 -33.86 -2.55 -20.55
N ILE A 309 -32.55 -2.38 -20.54
CA ILE A 309 -31.69 -2.85 -19.46
C ILE A 309 -31.07 -1.66 -18.73
N LYS A 310 -31.21 -1.66 -17.40
CA LYS A 310 -30.52 -0.72 -16.51
C LYS A 310 -29.86 -1.43 -15.34
N VAL A 311 -28.77 -0.86 -14.85
CA VAL A 311 -28.11 -1.26 -13.61
C VAL A 311 -28.18 -0.08 -12.64
N GLU A 312 -28.74 -0.32 -11.47
CA GLU A 312 -28.78 0.65 -10.37
C GLU A 312 -27.65 0.32 -9.38
N HIS A 313 -26.87 1.34 -9.03
CA HIS A 313 -25.77 1.26 -8.07
C HIS A 313 -26.00 2.23 -6.92
N CYS A 314 -26.10 1.71 -5.69
CA CYS A 314 -26.14 2.50 -4.48
C CYS A 314 -24.72 2.82 -4.00
N ILE A 315 -24.29 4.08 -4.15
CA ILE A 315 -22.99 4.58 -3.74
C ILE A 315 -23.09 5.07 -2.29
N ASN A 316 -22.28 4.49 -1.41
CA ASN A 316 -22.18 4.85 0.01
C ASN A 316 -23.54 4.85 0.78
N GLY A 317 -24.51 4.06 0.31
CA GLY A 317 -25.82 3.92 0.98
C GLY A 317 -26.76 5.12 0.82
N ALA A 318 -26.42 6.13 0.02
CA ALA A 318 -27.21 7.36 -0.09
C ALA A 318 -27.44 7.80 -1.55
N GLU A 319 -26.40 7.76 -2.39
CA GLU A 319 -26.50 8.20 -3.78
C GLU A 319 -26.84 7.02 -4.70
N LYS A 320 -27.82 7.19 -5.60
CA LYS A 320 -28.19 6.17 -6.58
C LYS A 320 -27.72 6.60 -7.96
N GLU A 321 -26.84 5.82 -8.56
CA GLU A 321 -26.41 5.95 -9.95
C GLU A 321 -27.17 4.92 -10.80
N THR A 322 -27.64 5.31 -11.99
CA THR A 322 -28.30 4.41 -12.93
C THR A 322 -27.54 4.38 -14.24
N LEU A 323 -27.10 3.19 -14.63
CA LEU A 323 -26.40 2.92 -15.87
C LEU A 323 -27.36 2.24 -16.85
N VAL A 324 -27.71 2.92 -17.94
CA VAL A 324 -28.55 2.36 -19.02
C VAL A 324 -27.66 1.68 -20.05
N LEU A 325 -28.03 0.48 -20.48
CA LEU A 325 -27.28 -0.28 -21.48
C LEU A 325 -27.85 -0.03 -22.87
N SER A 326 -26.95 0.06 -23.86
CA SER A 326 -27.28 0.21 -25.28
C SER A 326 -26.98 -1.09 -26.03
N THR A 327 -27.76 -1.38 -27.06
CA THR A 327 -27.52 -2.54 -27.95
C THR A 327 -26.32 -2.26 -28.86
N TYR A 328 -25.31 -3.14 -28.82
CA TYR A 328 -24.14 -3.08 -29.70
C TYR A 328 -24.31 -4.00 -30.92
N LYS A 329 -25.01 -5.12 -30.72
CA LYS A 329 -25.44 -6.07 -31.76
C LYS A 329 -26.57 -6.94 -31.19
N PRO A 330 -27.21 -7.82 -31.99
CA PRO A 330 -28.32 -8.64 -31.50
C PRO A 330 -28.00 -9.38 -30.20
N SER A 331 -28.90 -9.28 -29.23
CA SER A 331 -28.79 -9.77 -27.85
C SER A 331 -27.52 -9.36 -27.08
N TYR A 332 -26.82 -8.30 -27.50
CA TYR A 332 -25.57 -7.86 -26.86
C TYR A 332 -25.68 -6.41 -26.40
N TYR A 333 -25.76 -6.22 -25.09
CA TYR A 333 -26.00 -4.92 -24.46
C TYR A 333 -24.79 -4.48 -23.66
N VAL A 334 -24.36 -3.24 -23.82
CA VAL A 334 -23.24 -2.65 -23.05
C VAL A 334 -23.65 -1.28 -22.52
N GLY A 335 -23.37 -1.06 -21.24
CA GLY A 335 -23.55 0.22 -20.56
C GLY A 335 -22.20 0.65 -20.03
N LYS A 336 -21.78 1.86 -20.39
CA LYS A 336 -20.49 2.45 -20.01
C LYS A 336 -20.75 3.70 -19.19
N ASN A 337 -20.09 3.81 -18.04
CA ASN A 337 -20.19 5.00 -17.19
C ASN A 337 -19.10 6.01 -17.53
N ILE A 338 -19.23 7.26 -17.08
CA ILE A 338 -18.21 8.29 -17.25
C ILE A 338 -16.94 7.91 -16.48
N ILE A 339 -15.82 7.94 -17.17
CA ILE A 339 -14.51 7.56 -16.65
C ILE A 339 -13.64 8.78 -16.34
N CYS A 340 -12.87 8.70 -15.26
CA CYS A 340 -11.81 9.65 -14.96
C CYS A 340 -10.71 8.96 -14.16
N PHE A 341 -9.48 8.98 -14.67
CA PHE A 341 -8.30 8.39 -14.02
C PHE A 341 -7.47 9.41 -13.25
N GLN A 342 -7.65 10.70 -13.55
CA GLN A 342 -6.94 11.80 -12.92
C GLN A 342 -7.70 12.29 -11.70
N ASN A 343 -6.95 12.66 -10.65
CA ASN A 343 -7.54 13.33 -9.51
C ASN A 343 -8.00 14.73 -9.93
N LYS A 344 -9.11 15.18 -9.36
CA LYS A 344 -9.57 16.56 -9.55
C LYS A 344 -8.80 17.46 -8.59
N TYR A 345 -8.15 18.47 -9.15
CA TYR A 345 -7.46 19.52 -8.40
C TYR A 345 -8.16 20.85 -8.65
N SER A 346 -8.27 21.68 -7.62
CA SER A 346 -8.78 23.03 -7.79
C SER A 346 -7.79 23.90 -8.55
N THR A 347 -8.27 25.04 -9.06
CA THR A 347 -7.44 26.03 -9.75
C THR A 347 -6.26 26.49 -8.89
N THR A 348 -6.46 26.64 -7.57
CA THR A 348 -5.41 27.04 -6.63
C THR A 348 -4.32 25.98 -6.51
N VAL A 349 -4.70 24.71 -6.43
CA VAL A 349 -3.74 23.60 -6.36
C VAL A 349 -3.03 23.42 -7.70
N LEU A 350 -3.74 23.52 -8.83
CA LEU A 350 -3.14 23.46 -10.15
C LEU A 350 -2.11 24.58 -10.37
N ALA A 351 -2.39 25.80 -9.89
CA ALA A 351 -1.44 26.90 -9.95
C ALA A 351 -0.15 26.58 -9.18
N GLU A 352 -0.28 26.03 -7.97
CA GLU A 352 0.87 25.58 -7.17
C GLU A 352 1.64 24.44 -7.85
N LEU A 353 0.95 23.43 -8.41
CA LEU A 353 1.60 22.34 -9.13
C LEU A 353 2.41 22.83 -10.34
N ASN A 354 1.92 23.86 -11.04
CA ASN A 354 2.68 24.48 -12.14
C ASN A 354 3.90 25.26 -11.62
N GLU A 355 3.78 26.01 -10.53
CA GLU A 355 4.92 26.68 -9.88
C GLU A 355 6.01 25.68 -9.49
N GLN A 356 5.61 24.51 -8.94
CA GLN A 356 6.56 23.45 -8.59
C GLN A 356 7.12 22.71 -9.79
N LEU A 357 6.33 22.53 -10.84
CA LEU A 357 6.81 21.95 -12.10
C LEU A 357 7.92 22.81 -12.70
N ASP A 358 7.77 24.14 -12.68
CA ASP A 358 8.80 25.06 -13.15
C ASP A 358 10.06 24.99 -12.27
N ALA A 359 9.90 24.91 -10.96
CA ALA A 359 11.02 24.68 -10.05
C ALA A 359 11.74 23.35 -10.36
N CYS A 360 11.00 22.25 -10.58
CA CYS A 360 11.59 20.97 -10.93
C CYS A 360 12.35 21.04 -12.25
N ARG A 361 11.85 21.77 -13.25
CA ARG A 361 12.56 22.00 -14.51
C ARG A 361 13.88 22.74 -14.29
N GLN A 362 13.88 23.80 -13.49
CA GLN A 362 15.12 24.52 -13.12
C GLN A 362 16.12 23.61 -12.40
N LEU A 363 15.65 22.74 -11.50
CA LEU A 363 16.51 21.77 -10.84
C LEU A 363 17.09 20.75 -11.83
N LEU A 364 16.32 20.29 -12.82
CA LEU A 364 16.81 19.40 -13.87
C LEU A 364 17.79 20.07 -14.85
N GLU A 365 17.78 21.40 -14.98
CA GLU A 365 18.83 22.11 -15.72
C GLU A 365 20.19 22.01 -15.00
N MET A 366 20.18 21.96 -13.67
CA MET A 366 21.39 21.82 -12.84
C MET A 366 21.78 20.35 -12.64
N GLU A 367 20.80 19.48 -12.39
CA GLU A 367 20.95 18.06 -12.09
C GLU A 367 20.08 17.20 -13.04
N PRO A 368 20.49 17.05 -14.32
CA PRO A 368 19.66 16.41 -15.35
C PRO A 368 19.35 14.93 -15.09
N ASP A 369 20.21 14.26 -14.32
CA ASP A 369 20.08 12.84 -14.00
C ASP A 369 19.46 12.60 -12.60
N ASN A 370 18.94 13.63 -11.94
CA ASN A 370 18.26 13.45 -10.66
C ASN A 370 16.94 12.68 -10.86
N LYS A 371 16.97 11.39 -10.53
CA LYS A 371 15.84 10.46 -10.72
C LYS A 371 14.58 10.87 -9.94
N TRP A 372 14.72 11.54 -8.79
CA TRP A 372 13.57 11.95 -7.98
C TRP A 372 12.87 13.13 -8.62
N THR A 373 13.65 14.15 -9.01
CA THR A 373 13.14 15.32 -9.72
C THR A 373 12.50 14.93 -11.06
N LEU A 374 13.14 14.03 -11.84
CA LEU A 374 12.56 13.48 -13.07
C LEU A 374 11.23 12.78 -12.80
N LEU A 375 11.19 11.88 -11.82
CA LEU A 375 9.96 11.13 -11.51
C LEU A 375 8.84 12.07 -11.05
N THR A 376 9.15 13.03 -10.17
CA THR A 376 8.18 14.05 -9.71
C THR A 376 7.67 14.90 -10.87
N THR A 377 8.55 15.33 -11.78
CA THR A 377 8.16 16.09 -12.98
C THR A 377 7.15 15.30 -13.81
N ALA A 378 7.37 14.00 -14.03
CA ALA A 378 6.42 13.15 -14.74
C ALA A 378 5.05 13.07 -14.02
N PHE A 379 5.04 12.97 -12.69
CA PHE A 379 3.80 12.97 -11.91
C PHE A 379 3.07 14.31 -11.96
N PHE A 380 3.78 15.44 -11.85
CA PHE A 380 3.17 16.76 -11.99
C PHE A 380 2.56 16.98 -13.36
N LEU A 381 3.28 16.65 -14.43
CA LEU A 381 2.75 16.71 -15.80
C LEU A 381 1.48 15.85 -15.94
N TYR A 382 1.49 14.64 -15.35
CA TYR A 382 0.32 13.76 -15.34
C TYR A 382 -0.87 14.33 -14.56
N CYS A 383 -0.62 14.94 -13.41
CA CYS A 383 -1.63 15.57 -12.55
C CYS A 383 -2.22 16.85 -13.15
N VAL A 384 -1.39 17.67 -13.82
CA VAL A 384 -1.81 18.93 -14.44
C VAL A 384 -2.60 18.66 -15.72
N ASP A 385 -2.00 17.94 -16.67
CA ASP A 385 -2.65 17.59 -17.94
C ASP A 385 -1.91 16.44 -18.65
N ALA A 386 -2.23 15.20 -18.27
CA ALA A 386 -1.64 14.01 -18.87
C ALA A 386 -1.83 13.92 -20.39
N LYS A 387 -2.91 14.51 -20.94
CA LYS A 387 -3.20 14.45 -22.37
C LYS A 387 -2.24 15.34 -23.14
N THR A 388 -2.09 16.59 -22.69
CA THR A 388 -1.18 17.57 -23.32
C THR A 388 0.28 17.16 -23.16
N TYR A 389 0.68 16.68 -21.98
CA TYR A 389 2.08 16.39 -21.67
C TYR A 389 2.53 14.94 -21.92
N ASN A 390 1.68 14.10 -22.53
CA ASN A 390 1.94 12.67 -22.71
C ASN A 390 3.32 12.36 -23.35
N LYS A 391 3.75 13.14 -24.35
CA LYS A 391 5.06 12.95 -25.02
C LYS A 391 6.25 13.30 -24.11
N GLU A 392 6.11 14.33 -23.29
CA GLU A 392 7.13 14.77 -22.33
C GLU A 392 7.27 13.73 -21.21
N ILE A 393 6.14 13.28 -20.66
CA ILE A 393 6.08 12.19 -19.69
C ILE A 393 6.79 10.94 -20.23
N ASP A 394 6.49 10.54 -21.47
CA ASP A 394 7.09 9.37 -22.09
C ASP A 394 8.62 9.48 -22.19
N LYS A 395 9.12 10.65 -22.58
CA LYS A 395 10.55 10.95 -22.66
C LYS A 395 11.21 10.87 -21.28
N ILE A 396 10.58 11.44 -20.25
CA ILE A 396 11.09 11.40 -18.88
C ILE A 396 11.17 9.95 -18.36
N LEU A 397 10.10 9.16 -18.53
CA LEU A 397 10.09 7.75 -18.12
C LEU A 397 11.16 6.94 -18.87
N GLN A 398 11.38 7.26 -20.15
CA GLN A 398 12.44 6.63 -20.93
C GLN A 398 13.84 6.95 -20.40
N SER A 399 14.09 8.19 -19.99
CA SER A 399 15.36 8.58 -19.34
C SER A 399 15.55 7.85 -18.00
N LEU A 400 14.49 7.77 -17.18
CA LEU A 400 14.50 7.08 -15.89
C LEU A 400 14.86 5.60 -16.00
N ILE A 401 14.41 4.91 -17.06
CA ILE A 401 14.80 3.52 -17.35
C ILE A 401 16.33 3.38 -17.51
N GLY A 402 16.98 4.37 -18.11
CA GLY A 402 18.43 4.39 -18.30
C GLY A 402 19.21 4.75 -17.04
N ILE A 403 18.74 5.77 -16.32
CA ILE A 403 19.39 6.31 -15.11
C ILE A 403 19.24 5.34 -13.93
N ASP A 404 18.03 4.82 -13.70
CA ASP A 404 17.70 4.00 -12.55
C ASP A 404 17.33 2.56 -12.96
N LYS A 405 18.37 1.82 -13.39
CA LYS A 405 18.27 0.45 -13.91
C LYS A 405 17.61 -0.53 -12.96
N GLN A 406 17.78 -0.35 -11.64
CA GLN A 406 17.18 -1.26 -10.65
C GLN A 406 15.65 -1.09 -10.58
N ARG A 407 15.11 0.05 -11.01
CA ARG A 407 13.68 0.35 -11.07
C ARG A 407 13.13 0.46 -12.50
N ALA A 408 13.92 0.07 -13.51
CA ALA A 408 13.51 0.08 -14.92
C ALA A 408 12.13 -0.57 -15.15
N GLY A 409 11.86 -1.72 -14.54
CA GLY A 409 10.56 -2.40 -14.64
C GLY A 409 9.39 -1.56 -14.12
N TYR A 410 9.59 -0.83 -13.01
CA TYR A 410 8.57 0.07 -12.46
C TYR A 410 8.23 1.21 -13.44
N TYR A 411 9.22 1.81 -14.10
CA TYR A 411 8.96 2.88 -15.08
C TYR A 411 8.29 2.36 -16.35
N CYS A 412 8.67 1.16 -16.83
CA CYS A 412 7.97 0.49 -17.93
C CYS A 412 6.50 0.23 -17.61
N ASP A 413 6.21 -0.22 -16.39
CA ASP A 413 4.83 -0.45 -15.95
C ASP A 413 4.04 0.85 -15.80
N LEU A 414 4.68 1.92 -15.31
CA LEU A 414 4.07 3.25 -15.24
C LEU A 414 3.74 3.80 -16.64
N LYS A 415 4.66 3.63 -17.59
CA LYS A 415 4.47 3.98 -19.00
C LYS A 415 3.32 3.19 -19.62
N SER A 416 3.27 1.87 -19.38
CA SER A 416 2.16 1.01 -19.83
C SER A 416 0.82 1.46 -19.25
N LYS A 417 0.79 1.76 -17.94
CA LYS A 417 -0.41 2.23 -17.25
C LYS A 417 -0.97 3.52 -17.83
N TRP A 418 -0.15 4.56 -17.92
CA TRP A 418 -0.61 5.86 -18.40
C TRP A 418 -0.95 5.84 -19.90
N SER A 419 -0.29 4.97 -20.67
CA SER A 419 -0.65 4.74 -22.07
C SER A 419 -2.03 4.10 -22.22
N ILE A 420 -2.34 3.08 -21.42
CA ILE A 420 -3.66 2.43 -21.42
C ILE A 420 -4.74 3.39 -20.90
N GLU A 421 -4.48 4.11 -19.81
CA GLU A 421 -5.45 5.09 -19.27
C GLU A 421 -5.80 6.17 -20.30
N LYS A 422 -4.82 6.62 -21.10
CA LYS A 422 -5.04 7.51 -22.23
C LYS A 422 -5.86 6.87 -23.35
N GLU A 423 -5.49 5.66 -23.79
CA GLU A 423 -6.21 4.94 -24.85
C GLU A 423 -7.68 4.70 -24.47
N ILE A 424 -7.93 4.33 -23.20
CA ILE A 424 -9.28 4.22 -22.67
C ILE A 424 -9.98 5.58 -22.79
N HIS A 425 -9.38 6.66 -22.26
CA HIS A 425 -10.01 7.99 -22.31
C HIS A 425 -10.37 8.44 -23.74
N ASP A 426 -9.52 8.20 -24.73
CA ASP A 426 -9.74 8.65 -26.11
C ASP A 426 -10.75 7.77 -26.88
N ASN A 427 -11.00 6.52 -26.46
CA ASN A 427 -11.81 5.55 -27.22
C ASN A 427 -13.01 4.97 -26.46
N TYR A 428 -13.17 5.21 -25.15
CA TYR A 428 -14.14 4.49 -24.32
C TYR A 428 -15.59 4.62 -24.81
N ASP A 429 -15.95 5.81 -25.30
CA ASP A 429 -17.30 6.13 -25.74
C ASP A 429 -17.65 5.55 -27.12
N LYS A 430 -16.69 4.94 -27.83
CA LYS A 430 -16.97 4.29 -29.11
C LYS A 430 -17.91 3.10 -28.93
N MET A 431 -18.87 2.94 -29.85
CA MET A 431 -19.79 1.81 -29.89
C MET A 431 -19.24 0.66 -30.74
N ASP A 432 -18.04 0.19 -30.41
CA ASP A 432 -17.44 -1.01 -30.99
C ASP A 432 -17.14 -2.05 -29.90
N LEU A 433 -16.84 -3.28 -30.31
CA LEU A 433 -16.49 -4.38 -29.42
C LEU A 433 -15.00 -4.70 -29.52
N GLU A 434 -14.17 -3.70 -29.79
CA GLU A 434 -12.75 -3.85 -30.07
C GLU A 434 -11.88 -3.21 -28.98
N MET A 435 -10.84 -3.92 -28.57
CA MET A 435 -9.73 -3.36 -27.82
C MET A 435 -8.50 -3.46 -28.71
N LYS A 436 -7.95 -2.31 -29.09
CA LYS A 436 -6.66 -2.24 -29.78
C LYS A 436 -5.79 -1.20 -29.08
N VAL A 437 -4.60 -1.60 -28.67
CA VAL A 437 -3.66 -0.66 -28.06
C VAL A 437 -2.71 -0.13 -29.12
N ALA A 438 -2.83 1.15 -29.47
CA ALA A 438 -1.96 1.79 -30.46
C ALA A 438 -0.52 1.95 -29.96
N VAL A 439 -0.35 2.08 -28.64
CA VAL A 439 0.96 2.23 -28.01
C VAL A 439 1.73 0.92 -28.03
N LYS A 440 3.01 0.99 -28.41
CA LYS A 440 3.92 -0.15 -28.45
C LYS A 440 4.67 -0.32 -27.14
N ASN A 441 5.22 -1.51 -26.92
CA ASN A 441 6.11 -1.86 -25.81
C ASN A 441 5.45 -1.97 -24.44
N LEU A 442 4.15 -2.30 -24.36
CA LEU A 442 3.51 -2.57 -23.07
C LEU A 442 4.18 -3.74 -22.34
N THR A 443 4.38 -3.60 -21.03
CA THR A 443 4.93 -4.64 -20.14
C THR A 443 3.90 -5.21 -19.16
N CYS A 444 2.81 -4.47 -18.91
CA CYS A 444 1.69 -4.91 -18.10
C CYS A 444 0.35 -4.43 -18.69
N LEU A 445 -0.75 -5.01 -18.18
CA LEU A 445 -2.12 -4.74 -18.64
C LEU A 445 -3.01 -4.23 -17.49
N PRO A 446 -2.79 -3.02 -16.96
CA PRO A 446 -3.70 -2.40 -16.02
C PRO A 446 -5.04 -2.08 -16.68
N ARG A 447 -6.08 -1.94 -15.87
CA ARG A 447 -7.42 -1.49 -16.29
C ARG A 447 -8.15 -2.41 -17.29
N LEU A 448 -7.78 -3.70 -17.42
CA LEU A 448 -8.48 -4.64 -18.31
C LEU A 448 -9.99 -4.77 -18.02
N GLN A 449 -10.43 -4.49 -16.79
CA GLN A 449 -11.87 -4.51 -16.47
C GLN A 449 -12.69 -3.49 -17.25
N TYR A 450 -12.06 -2.41 -17.77
CA TYR A 450 -12.74 -1.44 -18.63
C TYR A 450 -13.00 -2.00 -20.02
N TYR A 451 -12.29 -3.07 -20.43
CA TYR A 451 -12.46 -3.76 -21.71
C TYR A 451 -13.15 -5.12 -21.55
N SER A 452 -13.79 -5.39 -20.40
CA SER A 452 -14.41 -6.70 -20.15
C SER A 452 -15.48 -7.07 -21.18
N PHE A 453 -16.06 -6.06 -21.84
CA PHE A 453 -17.12 -6.15 -22.86
C PHE A 453 -16.59 -6.38 -24.29
N CYS A 454 -15.28 -6.28 -24.54
CA CYS A 454 -14.76 -6.41 -25.91
C CYS A 454 -14.79 -7.87 -26.38
N GLU A 455 -15.19 -8.10 -27.63
CA GLU A 455 -15.13 -9.43 -28.26
C GLU A 455 -13.80 -9.66 -28.99
N ASN A 456 -13.20 -8.61 -29.56
CA ASN A 456 -11.93 -8.68 -30.28
C ASN A 456 -10.88 -7.86 -29.52
N VAL A 457 -9.80 -8.51 -29.12
CA VAL A 457 -8.73 -7.89 -28.33
C VAL A 457 -7.39 -8.10 -29.03
N ASP A 458 -6.78 -7.01 -29.46
CA ASP A 458 -5.47 -6.98 -30.12
C ASP A 458 -4.40 -6.43 -29.16
N LEU A 459 -3.56 -7.34 -28.67
CA LEU A 459 -2.40 -7.09 -27.84
C LEU A 459 -1.11 -7.55 -28.56
N SER A 460 -1.13 -7.59 -29.88
CA SER A 460 0.02 -8.01 -30.69
C SER A 460 1.15 -6.97 -30.68
N HIS A 461 2.38 -7.42 -30.97
CA HIS A 461 3.56 -6.57 -31.11
C HIS A 461 3.88 -5.73 -29.85
N GLN A 462 3.76 -6.34 -28.67
CA GLN A 462 4.07 -5.74 -27.38
C GLN A 462 5.27 -6.44 -26.70
N ASN A 463 5.58 -6.07 -25.44
CA ASN A 463 6.62 -6.70 -24.62
C ASN A 463 6.01 -7.55 -23.51
N LEU A 464 4.82 -8.10 -23.72
CA LEU A 464 4.11 -8.88 -22.71
C LEU A 464 4.79 -10.24 -22.52
N ASN A 465 4.91 -10.68 -21.27
CA ASN A 465 5.40 -12.00 -20.91
C ASN A 465 4.32 -12.79 -20.16
N GLU A 466 4.62 -14.03 -19.78
CA GLU A 466 3.68 -14.95 -19.14
C GLU A 466 3.05 -14.42 -17.83
N ASN A 467 3.62 -13.39 -17.19
CA ASN A 467 3.09 -12.81 -15.96
C ASN A 467 1.78 -12.04 -16.17
N VAL A 468 1.49 -11.57 -17.39
CA VAL A 468 0.23 -10.86 -17.66
C VAL A 468 -0.94 -11.82 -17.91
N LEU A 469 -0.67 -13.08 -18.24
CA LEU A 469 -1.69 -14.03 -18.67
C LEU A 469 -2.84 -14.18 -17.67
N PRO A 470 -2.61 -14.31 -16.34
CA PRO A 470 -3.70 -14.40 -15.37
C PRO A 470 -4.70 -13.25 -15.43
N SER A 471 -4.24 -12.04 -15.79
CA SER A 471 -5.10 -10.84 -15.83
C SER A 471 -6.10 -10.86 -16.99
N LEU A 472 -5.84 -11.65 -18.03
CA LEU A 472 -6.70 -11.79 -19.21
C LEU A 472 -8.08 -12.38 -18.87
N ILE A 473 -8.23 -13.03 -17.71
CA ILE A 473 -9.54 -13.52 -17.22
C ILE A 473 -10.57 -12.40 -17.10
N LYS A 474 -10.16 -11.13 -16.98
CA LYS A 474 -11.07 -9.98 -16.93
C LYS A 474 -11.80 -9.74 -18.25
N LEU A 475 -11.28 -10.24 -19.36
CA LEU A 475 -11.85 -10.11 -20.71
C LEU A 475 -12.98 -11.15 -20.93
N GLN A 476 -13.99 -11.11 -20.06
CA GLN A 476 -15.01 -12.16 -19.96
C GLN A 476 -15.85 -12.40 -21.21
N HIS A 477 -15.91 -11.41 -22.10
CA HIS A 477 -16.63 -11.49 -23.38
C HIS A 477 -15.71 -11.58 -24.60
N CYS A 478 -14.39 -11.68 -24.41
CA CYS A 478 -13.43 -11.80 -25.49
C CYS A 478 -13.53 -13.16 -26.18
N LYS A 479 -13.70 -13.12 -27.51
CA LYS A 479 -13.78 -14.28 -28.41
C LYS A 479 -12.55 -14.42 -29.28
N LYS A 480 -11.93 -13.32 -29.69
CA LYS A 480 -10.70 -13.31 -30.47
C LYS A 480 -9.63 -12.53 -29.72
N LEU A 481 -8.55 -13.22 -29.39
CA LEU A 481 -7.43 -12.63 -28.67
C LEU A 481 -6.15 -12.77 -29.50
N ASN A 482 -5.54 -11.63 -29.84
CA ASN A 482 -4.26 -11.60 -30.52
C ASN A 482 -3.14 -11.25 -29.54
N LEU A 483 -2.25 -12.21 -29.29
CA LEU A 483 -1.03 -12.09 -28.48
C LEU A 483 0.23 -12.31 -29.33
N SER A 484 0.13 -12.25 -30.66
CA SER A 484 1.28 -12.46 -31.55
C SER A 484 2.40 -11.45 -31.31
N TYR A 485 3.64 -11.87 -31.57
CA TYR A 485 4.85 -11.06 -31.49
C TYR A 485 5.05 -10.40 -30.12
N ASN A 486 4.91 -11.19 -29.05
CA ASN A 486 5.19 -10.82 -27.68
C ASN A 486 6.43 -11.58 -27.15
N LYS A 487 6.64 -11.58 -25.83
CA LYS A 487 7.73 -12.28 -25.13
C LYS A 487 7.21 -13.43 -24.25
N ILE A 488 6.14 -14.08 -24.68
CA ILE A 488 5.53 -15.19 -23.94
C ILE A 488 6.34 -16.45 -24.21
N THR A 489 6.79 -17.12 -23.16
CA THR A 489 7.55 -18.38 -23.27
C THR A 489 6.77 -19.59 -22.74
N THR A 490 5.71 -19.35 -21.96
CA THR A 490 4.88 -20.40 -21.36
C THR A 490 3.43 -19.95 -21.23
N LEU A 491 2.49 -20.90 -21.36
CA LEU A 491 1.04 -20.68 -21.24
C LEU A 491 0.46 -21.29 -19.96
N ARG A 492 1.27 -21.79 -19.04
CA ARG A 492 0.81 -22.47 -17.80
C ARG A 492 -0.17 -21.66 -16.97
N LYS A 493 -0.05 -20.33 -17.00
CA LYS A 493 -0.89 -19.38 -16.27
C LYS A 493 -2.02 -18.78 -17.11
N PHE A 494 -2.26 -19.28 -18.32
CA PHE A 494 -3.31 -18.79 -19.19
C PHE A 494 -4.69 -19.12 -18.61
N PRO A 495 -5.59 -18.14 -18.45
CA PRO A 495 -6.90 -18.36 -17.85
C PRO A 495 -7.86 -19.06 -18.81
N LEU A 496 -8.86 -19.74 -18.26
CA LEU A 496 -9.92 -20.39 -19.03
C LEU A 496 -11.17 -19.50 -19.08
N PHE A 497 -11.54 -19.03 -20.26
CA PHE A 497 -12.78 -18.29 -20.54
C PHE A 497 -13.31 -18.64 -21.95
N GLN A 498 -14.39 -18.03 -22.42
CA GLN A 498 -15.04 -18.43 -23.68
C GLN A 498 -14.34 -17.81 -24.89
N LEU A 499 -13.24 -18.42 -25.34
CA LEU A 499 -12.42 -17.95 -26.46
C LEU A 499 -12.62 -18.83 -27.71
N GLU A 500 -12.77 -18.19 -28.88
CA GLU A 500 -12.98 -18.83 -30.19
C GLU A 500 -11.68 -18.84 -31.02
N GLU A 501 -10.87 -17.79 -30.93
CA GLU A 501 -9.61 -17.64 -31.66
C GLU A 501 -8.52 -17.06 -30.75
N LEU A 502 -7.33 -17.66 -30.80
CA LEU A 502 -6.12 -17.20 -30.10
C LEU A 502 -4.94 -17.17 -31.05
N ASP A 503 -4.38 -15.99 -31.29
CA ASP A 503 -3.16 -15.81 -32.08
C ASP A 503 -1.94 -15.68 -31.16
N LEU A 504 -1.00 -16.60 -31.29
CA LEU A 504 0.26 -16.66 -30.52
C LEU A 504 1.48 -16.53 -31.42
N LYS A 505 1.30 -16.16 -32.70
CA LYS A 505 2.37 -16.18 -33.68
C LYS A 505 3.61 -15.42 -33.24
N GLY A 506 4.79 -15.98 -33.43
CA GLY A 506 6.06 -15.29 -33.15
C GLY A 506 6.40 -15.14 -31.67
N ASN A 507 5.74 -15.89 -30.78
CA ASN A 507 6.19 -16.13 -29.41
C ASN A 507 7.02 -17.42 -29.34
N ASP A 508 7.96 -17.51 -28.40
CA ASP A 508 8.84 -18.67 -28.20
C ASP A 508 8.24 -19.64 -27.18
N ILE A 509 7.09 -20.24 -27.53
CA ILE A 509 6.30 -21.08 -26.62
C ILE A 509 6.57 -22.56 -26.89
N ASP A 510 6.79 -23.34 -25.84
CA ASP A 510 6.94 -24.79 -25.94
C ASP A 510 5.67 -25.45 -26.54
N ASN A 511 5.87 -26.38 -27.47
CA ASN A 511 4.80 -27.19 -28.04
C ASN A 511 3.99 -27.94 -26.97
N SER A 512 4.62 -28.35 -25.85
CA SER A 512 3.89 -29.02 -24.76
C SER A 512 2.82 -28.11 -24.14
N ASP A 513 3.12 -26.82 -23.99
CA ASP A 513 2.20 -25.83 -23.42
C ASP A 513 1.03 -25.56 -24.39
N ILE A 514 1.29 -25.57 -25.70
CA ILE A 514 0.26 -25.42 -26.74
C ILE A 514 -0.70 -26.62 -26.72
N GLU A 515 -0.16 -27.84 -26.64
CA GLU A 515 -0.99 -29.06 -26.56
C GLU A 515 -1.79 -29.12 -25.25
N GLU A 516 -1.21 -28.71 -24.12
CA GLU A 516 -1.94 -28.60 -22.85
C GLU A 516 -3.10 -27.60 -22.96
N LEU A 517 -2.89 -26.45 -23.62
CA LEU A 517 -3.93 -25.46 -23.83
C LEU A 517 -5.06 -26.00 -24.73
N LYS A 518 -4.73 -26.68 -25.84
CA LYS A 518 -5.72 -27.33 -26.72
C LYS A 518 -6.56 -28.36 -25.97
N ASN A 519 -5.96 -29.12 -25.07
CA ASN A 519 -6.68 -30.09 -24.24
C ASN A 519 -7.68 -29.42 -23.28
N LYS A 520 -7.37 -28.21 -22.79
CA LYS A 520 -8.26 -27.43 -21.92
C LYS A 520 -9.37 -26.73 -22.72
N TYR A 521 -9.09 -26.28 -23.94
CA TYR A 521 -10.03 -25.56 -24.80
C TYR A 521 -10.59 -26.44 -25.93
N LYS A 522 -11.80 -26.97 -25.72
CA LYS A 522 -12.51 -27.69 -26.79
C LYS A 522 -12.96 -26.69 -27.85
N ASN A 523 -12.46 -26.83 -29.09
CA ASN A 523 -12.85 -26.07 -30.29
C ASN A 523 -12.29 -24.65 -30.44
N ILE A 524 -11.18 -24.30 -29.78
CA ILE A 524 -10.49 -23.03 -30.05
C ILE A 524 -9.63 -23.12 -31.33
N LYS A 525 -9.64 -22.07 -32.15
CA LYS A 525 -8.69 -21.89 -33.25
C LYS A 525 -7.42 -21.22 -32.73
N ILE A 526 -6.29 -21.95 -32.72
CA ILE A 526 -4.98 -21.40 -32.34
C ILE A 526 -4.14 -21.13 -33.59
N ILE A 527 -3.61 -19.91 -33.69
CA ILE A 527 -2.68 -19.48 -34.74
C ILE A 527 -1.28 -19.39 -34.13
N LEU A 528 -0.27 -19.96 -34.80
CA LEU A 528 1.12 -20.09 -34.32
C LEU A 528 2.13 -19.50 -35.31
#